data_AF-A0A517N3W7-F1
#
_entry.id   AF-A0A517N3W7-F1
#
_cell.length_a   1.000
_cell.length_b   1.000
_cell.length_c   1.000
_cell.angle_alpha   90.00
_cell.angle_beta   90.00
_cell.angle_gamma   90.00
#
_symmetry.space_group_name_H-M   'P 1'
#
loop_
_entity.id
_entity.type
_entity.pdbx_description
1 polymer ?
#
loop_
_entity_poly.entity_id
_entity_poly.type
_entity_poly.pdbx_seq_one_letter_code
_entity_poly.pdbx_strand_id
1 'polypeptide(L)'
;MSLLNHAGVHNKIIATCARTPLCWLQFCPCMTVTKIWHLVSAALLPNAPSERSFGWESLVRPDPAKARSATPHSRSALDKIMLTTFDDAYRFVLDQKICTVFGSKNSPHPSLWDNTDLSEQKPKAGGWSPKVMAVWDWKTRIPQTYPEAIFYGKVPGGDAVLMEMQHFRSVHYPCTFQPVIQLDSLAQDVYQAIRLEPAYTGPLRKRVIQRTACTKSQFDTALKKLQVSLNIVRSNDPKLKNDFWLPMREVHLDLVQLHE
;
A
#
# COMPACT_ATOMS: atom_id res chain seq x y z
N MET A 1 64.91 49.85 24.02
CA MET A 1 64.43 48.70 23.21
C MET A 1 62.97 48.50 23.57
N SER A 2 62.07 49.28 22.97
CA SER A 2 61.29 48.93 21.77
C SER A 2 60.35 47.76 22.00
N LEU A 3 59.07 47.74 21.62
CA LEU A 3 58.07 48.66 21.04
C LEU A 3 56.74 47.88 21.29
N LEU A 4 55.62 48.53 21.68
CA LEU A 4 54.39 48.73 20.89
C LEU A 4 53.73 47.44 20.31
N ASN A 5 52.43 47.28 20.16
CA ASN A 5 51.22 48.06 20.43
C ASN A 5 50.04 47.19 19.96
N HIS A 6 48.82 47.60 20.36
CA HIS A 6 47.55 47.68 19.60
C HIS A 6 47.20 46.62 18.54
N ALA A 7 45.96 46.26 18.28
CA ALA A 7 44.58 46.66 18.61
C ALA A 7 43.74 45.54 17.94
N GLY A 8 42.44 45.37 18.05
CA GLY A 8 41.28 46.13 18.50
C GLY A 8 40.08 45.30 18.02
N VAL A 9 38.99 45.18 18.76
CA VAL A 9 37.93 46.19 18.94
C VAL A 9 36.69 45.86 18.06
N HIS A 10 35.55 45.85 18.77
CA HIS A 10 34.13 46.03 18.38
C HIS A 10 33.30 44.80 17.92
N ASN A 11 32.28 44.40 18.73
CA ASN A 11 30.91 44.98 18.92
C ASN A 11 30.03 44.77 17.68
N LYS A 12 28.74 44.40 17.70
CA LYS A 12 27.62 44.44 18.67
C LYS A 12 26.55 43.43 18.18
N ILE A 13 25.90 42.64 19.03
CA ILE A 13 24.53 42.79 19.62
C ILE A 13 23.35 42.92 18.62
N ILE A 14 22.27 42.18 18.94
CA ILE A 14 20.81 42.34 18.64
C ILE A 14 20.31 41.49 17.46
N ALA A 15 19.18 40.76 17.49
CA ALA A 15 18.30 40.21 18.51
C ALA A 15 17.28 39.25 17.83
N THR A 16 16.66 38.42 18.66
CA THR A 16 15.40 37.66 18.55
C THR A 16 14.37 37.99 17.45
N CYS A 17 13.83 36.92 16.83
CA CYS A 17 12.39 36.69 16.53
C CYS A 17 12.21 35.22 16.07
N ALA A 18 11.66 34.32 16.89
CA ALA A 18 10.23 33.97 17.02
C ALA A 18 9.60 33.24 15.80
N ARG A 19 9.25 31.96 16.03
CA ARG A 19 8.08 31.20 15.52
C ARG A 19 7.90 30.98 14.00
N THR A 20 8.11 29.75 13.52
CA THR A 20 7.06 28.74 13.13
C THR A 20 7.67 27.57 12.32
N PRO A 21 7.04 26.38 12.33
CA PRO A 21 7.60 25.15 11.75
C PRO A 21 7.08 24.91 10.32
N LEU A 22 7.97 24.75 9.35
CA LEU A 22 7.65 24.22 8.02
C LEU A 22 8.55 23.01 7.77
N CYS A 23 8.07 21.85 8.20
CA CYS A 23 8.70 20.56 7.93
C CYS A 23 7.63 19.60 7.39
N TRP A 24 7.31 19.73 6.10
CA TRP A 24 6.56 18.74 5.32
C TRP A 24 6.94 18.89 3.87
N LEU A 25 8.03 18.24 3.46
CA LEU A 25 8.37 17.99 2.05
C LEU A 25 9.53 17.00 2.03
N GLN A 26 9.23 15.70 2.05
CA GLN A 26 10.16 14.75 1.48
C GLN A 26 9.42 13.65 0.72
N PHE A 27 9.73 13.66 -0.56
CA PHE A 27 9.21 12.85 -1.65
C PHE A 27 9.27 11.34 -1.37
N CYS A 28 8.16 10.66 -1.65
CA CYS A 28 8.16 9.26 -2.06
C CYS A 28 7.85 9.23 -3.57
N PRO A 29 8.84 9.10 -4.47
CA PRO A 29 8.58 8.95 -5.90
C PRO A 29 8.37 7.46 -6.18
N CYS A 30 7.15 7.01 -5.95
CA CYS A 30 6.62 5.79 -6.54
C CYS A 30 5.13 6.04 -6.78
N MET A 31 4.71 5.94 -8.05
CA MET A 31 3.34 6.12 -8.56
C MET A 31 3.00 7.48 -9.19
N THR A 32 3.59 7.71 -10.35
CA THR A 32 2.91 8.20 -11.56
C THR A 32 3.50 7.31 -12.67
N VAL A 33 2.74 6.53 -13.44
CA VAL A 33 1.94 6.94 -14.59
C VAL A 33 0.99 5.79 -14.95
N THR A 34 -0.32 5.94 -14.76
CA THR A 34 -1.32 5.21 -15.58
C THR A 34 -2.69 5.92 -15.59
N LYS A 35 -2.72 7.25 -15.82
CA LYS A 35 -3.97 7.96 -16.17
C LYS A 35 -3.76 9.23 -17.04
N ILE A 36 -2.62 9.33 -17.74
CA ILE A 36 -2.39 10.31 -18.82
C ILE A 36 -1.82 9.54 -20.02
N TRP A 37 -2.66 8.81 -20.74
CA TRP A 37 -2.28 8.12 -21.99
C TRP A 37 -3.40 8.11 -23.03
N HIS A 38 -4.22 9.18 -23.05
CA HIS A 38 -5.32 9.32 -24.03
C HIS A 38 -5.29 10.62 -24.84
N LEU A 39 -4.18 11.35 -24.88
CA LEU A 39 -4.12 12.62 -25.64
C LEU A 39 -2.87 12.86 -26.49
N VAL A 40 -2.06 11.84 -26.80
CA VAL A 40 -1.06 11.93 -27.88
C VAL A 40 -0.90 10.56 -28.55
N SER A 41 -0.84 10.57 -29.89
CA SER A 41 -0.56 9.45 -30.82
C SER A 41 -1.76 8.78 -31.48
N ALA A 42 -2.53 9.59 -32.20
CA ALA A 42 -2.98 9.22 -33.54
C ALA A 42 -1.87 9.60 -34.54
N ALA A 43 -1.15 8.61 -35.06
CA ALA A 43 -0.54 8.59 -36.40
C ALA A 43 0.46 7.41 -36.49
N LEU A 44 0.39 6.71 -37.63
CA LEU A 44 1.36 5.73 -38.17
C LEU A 44 1.15 4.26 -37.76
N LEU A 45 0.26 3.61 -38.52
CA LEU A 45 0.39 2.22 -38.99
C LEU A 45 1.47 2.16 -40.12
N PRO A 46 2.05 1.00 -40.54
CA PRO A 46 1.29 -0.23 -40.80
C PRO A 46 1.96 -1.62 -40.67
N ASN A 47 1.07 -2.62 -40.80
CA ASN A 47 1.23 -3.98 -41.33
C ASN A 47 1.54 -5.18 -40.40
N ALA A 48 0.62 -6.15 -40.55
CA ALA A 48 0.41 -7.49 -39.97
C ALA A 48 1.47 -8.52 -40.52
N PRO A 49 1.42 -9.88 -40.27
CA PRO A 49 0.25 -10.71 -39.94
C PRO A 49 0.42 -11.97 -39.03
N SER A 50 -0.77 -12.51 -38.70
CA SER A 50 -1.23 -13.93 -38.67
C SER A 50 -0.69 -14.99 -37.68
N GLU A 51 -1.67 -15.78 -37.21
CA GLU A 51 -1.65 -17.22 -36.91
C GLU A 51 -1.09 -17.73 -35.56
N ARG A 52 -1.96 -18.14 -34.63
CA ARG A 52 -2.47 -19.54 -34.54
C ARG A 52 -3.39 -19.76 -33.34
N SER A 53 -4.45 -20.47 -33.66
CA SER A 53 -5.46 -21.12 -32.85
C SER A 53 -4.91 -22.08 -31.78
N PHE A 54 -5.46 -22.03 -30.56
CA PHE A 54 -5.60 -23.21 -29.71
C PHE A 54 -6.98 -23.20 -29.07
N GLY A 55 -7.80 -24.15 -29.52
CA GLY A 55 -9.15 -24.38 -29.02
C GLY A 55 -9.15 -25.23 -27.75
N TRP A 56 -10.07 -24.90 -26.85
CA TRP A 56 -10.54 -25.78 -25.80
C TRP A 56 -12.07 -25.65 -25.76
N GLU A 57 -12.75 -26.44 -26.59
CA GLU A 57 -14.15 -26.84 -26.38
C GLU A 57 -14.07 -28.35 -26.26
N SER A 58 -14.47 -28.98 -25.15
CA SER A 58 -15.84 -29.46 -24.88
C SER A 58 -15.71 -30.24 -23.56
N LEU A 59 -16.56 -30.18 -22.52
CA LEU A 59 -17.95 -30.62 -22.35
C LEU A 59 -18.16 -30.50 -20.80
N VAL A 60 -19.25 -30.01 -20.21
CA VAL A 60 -20.61 -30.56 -20.19
C VAL A 60 -21.55 -29.45 -19.66
N ARG A 61 -22.71 -29.25 -20.30
CA ARG A 61 -23.81 -28.38 -19.85
C ARG A 61 -24.77 -29.12 -18.91
N PRO A 62 -25.51 -28.41 -18.03
CA PRO A 62 -26.28 -28.98 -16.92
C PRO A 62 -27.68 -29.46 -17.32
N ASP A 63 -28.20 -30.41 -16.53
CA ASP A 63 -29.56 -30.97 -16.62
C ASP A 63 -30.60 -30.04 -15.94
N PRO A 64 -31.71 -29.64 -16.60
CA PRO A 64 -32.69 -28.73 -16.03
C PRO A 64 -34.03 -29.43 -15.73
N ALA A 65 -34.35 -29.71 -14.47
CA ALA A 65 -35.75 -29.89 -14.05
C ALA A 65 -35.99 -29.75 -12.53
N LYS A 66 -36.67 -28.66 -12.18
CA LYS A 66 -37.71 -28.54 -11.14
C LYS A 66 -37.39 -28.98 -9.70
N ALA A 67 -37.19 -27.97 -8.84
CA ALA A 67 -38.00 -27.85 -7.62
C ALA A 67 -38.23 -26.36 -7.29
N ARG A 68 -39.47 -26.06 -6.90
CA ARG A 68 -40.03 -24.71 -6.80
C ARG A 68 -39.79 -24.11 -5.41
N SER A 69 -39.77 -22.77 -5.44
CA SER A 69 -40.29 -21.85 -4.42
C SER A 69 -39.75 -21.95 -2.99
N ALA A 70 -38.75 -21.12 -2.73
CA ALA A 70 -38.82 -20.16 -1.63
C ALA A 70 -38.12 -18.89 -2.10
N THR A 71 -38.90 -17.90 -2.54
CA THR A 71 -38.43 -16.53 -2.77
C THR A 71 -37.81 -16.00 -1.48
N PRO A 72 -36.50 -15.67 -1.44
CA PRO A 72 -36.00 -14.79 -0.42
C PRO A 72 -36.53 -13.40 -0.78
N HIS A 73 -37.24 -12.79 0.17
CA HIS A 73 -37.65 -11.39 0.09
C HIS A 73 -36.52 -10.54 -0.47
N SER A 74 -36.91 -9.69 -1.42
CA SER A 74 -36.13 -8.57 -1.91
C SER A 74 -35.34 -7.96 -0.75
N ARG A 75 -34.01 -8.06 -0.80
CA ARG A 75 -33.19 -7.05 -0.14
C ARG A 75 -33.51 -5.76 -0.89
N SER A 76 -34.43 -5.00 -0.31
CA SER A 76 -34.66 -3.59 -0.59
C SER A 76 -33.32 -2.92 -0.80
N ALA A 77 -33.25 -1.97 -1.74
CA ALA A 77 -32.17 -1.02 -1.91
C ALA A 77 -31.37 -0.84 -0.62
N LEU A 78 -30.28 -1.60 -0.49
CA LEU A 78 -29.29 -1.32 0.54
C LEU A 78 -28.75 0.02 0.09
N ASP A 79 -29.02 1.06 0.86
CA ASP A 79 -28.33 2.34 0.73
C ASP A 79 -26.87 1.99 0.50
N LYS A 80 -26.41 2.23 -0.73
CA LYS A 80 -25.02 2.01 -1.11
C LYS A 80 -24.23 2.78 -0.06
N ILE A 81 -23.47 2.09 0.80
CA ILE A 81 -22.72 2.77 1.85
C ILE A 81 -21.70 3.65 1.13
N MET A 82 -22.00 4.94 1.06
CA MET A 82 -21.13 5.93 0.46
C MET A 82 -20.17 6.40 1.54
N LEU A 83 -18.89 6.10 1.36
CA LEU A 83 -17.87 6.38 2.36
C LEU A 83 -17.65 7.90 2.43
N THR A 84 -18.12 8.53 3.49
CA THR A 84 -17.93 9.97 3.71
C THR A 84 -17.12 10.25 4.96
N THR A 85 -17.14 9.34 5.94
CA THR A 85 -16.44 9.48 7.21
C THR A 85 -15.44 8.35 7.47
N PHE A 86 -14.60 8.55 8.49
CA PHE A 86 -13.67 7.53 8.98
C PHE A 86 -14.38 6.26 9.47
N ASP A 87 -15.51 6.42 10.18
CA ASP A 87 -16.27 5.29 10.72
C ASP A 87 -16.97 4.50 9.60
N ASP A 88 -17.45 5.17 8.55
CA ASP A 88 -17.99 4.49 7.37
C ASP A 88 -16.92 3.64 6.70
N ALA A 89 -15.73 4.21 6.49
CA ALA A 89 -14.60 3.50 5.90
C ALA A 89 -14.18 2.28 6.74
N TYR A 90 -14.13 2.42 8.07
CA TYR A 90 -13.83 1.31 8.96
C TYR A 90 -14.88 0.18 8.88
N ARG A 91 -16.18 0.51 9.00
CA ARG A 91 -17.27 -0.48 8.90
C ARG A 91 -17.28 -1.16 7.53
N PHE A 92 -17.04 -0.40 6.47
CA PHE A 92 -16.96 -0.94 5.12
C PHE A 92 -15.88 -2.03 4.98
N VAL A 93 -14.69 -1.83 5.58
CA VAL A 93 -13.65 -2.87 5.57
C VAL A 93 -14.12 -4.12 6.33
N LEU A 94 -14.77 -3.97 7.48
CA LEU A 94 -15.29 -5.10 8.26
C LEU A 94 -16.36 -5.89 7.50
N ASP A 95 -17.22 -5.21 6.75
CA ASP A 95 -18.29 -5.82 5.96
C ASP A 95 -17.72 -6.55 4.74
N GLN A 96 -16.78 -5.91 4.02
CA GLN A 96 -16.20 -6.47 2.79
C GLN A 96 -15.09 -7.51 3.03
N LYS A 97 -14.55 -7.58 4.25
CA LYS A 97 -13.40 -8.43 4.68
C LYS A 97 -12.07 -8.10 4.02
N ILE A 98 -12.04 -7.82 2.72
CA ILE A 98 -10.87 -7.34 1.98
C ILE A 98 -11.30 -6.09 1.20
N CYS A 99 -10.60 -4.99 1.43
CA CYS A 99 -10.83 -3.74 0.72
C CYS A 99 -9.50 -3.17 0.21
N THR A 100 -9.41 -2.90 -1.08
CA THR A 100 -8.25 -2.23 -1.67
C THR A 100 -8.27 -0.73 -1.38
N VAL A 101 -7.10 -0.09 -1.33
CA VAL A 101 -7.05 1.36 -1.09
C VAL A 101 -7.53 2.14 -2.32
N PHE A 102 -6.99 1.83 -3.50
CA PHE A 102 -7.28 2.55 -4.74
C PHE A 102 -8.05 1.74 -5.80
N GLY A 103 -8.12 0.41 -5.64
CA GLY A 103 -8.60 -0.47 -6.70
C GLY A 103 -7.62 -0.56 -7.88
N SER A 104 -7.55 -1.73 -8.49
CA SER A 104 -6.96 -1.91 -9.81
C SER A 104 -8.07 -2.35 -10.77
N LYS A 105 -7.92 -2.08 -12.08
CA LYS A 105 -8.98 -2.37 -13.08
C LYS A 105 -9.48 -3.81 -13.07
N ASN A 106 -8.64 -4.74 -12.62
CA ASN A 106 -8.91 -6.17 -12.57
C ASN A 106 -8.98 -6.71 -11.15
N SER A 107 -9.00 -5.84 -10.13
CA SER A 107 -9.10 -6.29 -8.74
C SER A 107 -10.50 -6.84 -8.51
N PRO A 108 -10.65 -8.06 -7.96
CA PRO A 108 -11.95 -8.60 -7.59
C PRO A 108 -12.51 -7.95 -6.32
N HIS A 109 -11.71 -7.12 -5.65
CA HIS A 109 -12.04 -6.54 -4.36
C HIS A 109 -12.58 -5.11 -4.49
N PRO A 110 -13.57 -4.73 -3.65
CA PRO A 110 -14.00 -3.34 -3.57
C PRO A 110 -12.85 -2.45 -3.10
N SER A 111 -12.92 -1.16 -3.42
CA SER A 111 -11.89 -0.19 -3.01
C SER A 111 -12.46 0.98 -2.21
N LEU A 112 -11.66 1.55 -1.29
CA LEU A 112 -12.02 2.79 -0.60
C LEU A 112 -12.22 3.93 -1.61
N TRP A 113 -11.37 3.98 -2.64
CA TRP A 113 -11.42 5.00 -3.70
C TRP A 113 -12.73 4.97 -4.52
N ASP A 114 -13.20 3.80 -4.92
CA ASP A 114 -14.38 3.68 -5.79
C ASP A 114 -15.71 3.77 -5.02
N ASN A 115 -15.65 3.69 -3.69
CA ASN A 115 -16.85 3.69 -2.82
C ASN A 115 -16.99 4.95 -1.97
N THR A 116 -16.12 5.94 -2.14
CA THR A 116 -16.26 7.26 -1.49
C THR A 116 -16.87 8.32 -2.40
N ASP A 117 -17.79 9.10 -1.84
CA ASP A 117 -18.46 10.23 -2.49
C ASP A 117 -17.72 11.56 -2.32
N LEU A 118 -16.55 11.54 -1.70
CA LEU A 118 -15.75 12.73 -1.54
C LEU A 118 -15.29 13.28 -2.89
N SER A 119 -15.24 14.61 -2.99
CA SER A 119 -14.88 15.28 -4.23
C SER A 119 -13.43 14.98 -4.66
N GLU A 120 -13.25 14.70 -5.96
CA GLU A 120 -11.94 14.63 -6.62
C GLU A 120 -11.42 16.01 -7.04
N GLN A 121 -12.24 17.05 -6.93
CA GLN A 121 -11.84 18.41 -7.29
C GLN A 121 -10.78 18.93 -6.32
N LYS A 122 -9.70 19.48 -6.88
CA LYS A 122 -8.66 20.13 -6.08
C LYS A 122 -9.14 21.47 -5.55
N PRO A 123 -8.78 21.85 -4.31
CA PRO A 123 -9.05 23.19 -3.80
C PRO A 123 -8.40 24.26 -4.67
N LYS A 124 -9.05 25.42 -4.81
CA LYS A 124 -8.51 26.57 -5.56
C LYS A 124 -7.17 27.08 -5.01
N ALA A 125 -6.96 26.94 -3.69
CA ALA A 125 -5.73 27.31 -3.01
C ALA A 125 -4.56 26.33 -3.26
N GLY A 126 -4.76 25.26 -4.05
CA GLY A 126 -3.79 24.20 -4.26
C GLY A 126 -3.92 23.07 -3.24
N GLY A 127 -3.12 22.02 -3.41
CA GLY A 127 -3.11 20.82 -2.56
C GLY A 127 -3.82 19.61 -3.16
N TRP A 128 -4.04 18.60 -2.30
CA TRP A 128 -4.72 17.35 -2.65
C TRP A 128 -6.24 17.52 -2.58
N SER A 129 -6.98 16.73 -3.37
CA SER A 129 -8.43 16.72 -3.29
C SER A 129 -8.91 16.12 -1.96
N PRO A 130 -10.12 16.48 -1.48
CA PRO A 130 -10.72 15.89 -0.28
C PRO A 130 -10.69 14.36 -0.30
N LYS A 131 -11.01 13.75 -1.45
CA LYS A 131 -10.98 12.30 -1.63
C LYS A 131 -9.60 11.68 -1.42
N VAL A 132 -8.55 12.26 -2.01
CA VAL A 132 -7.18 11.74 -1.82
C VAL A 132 -6.75 11.84 -0.37
N MET A 133 -7.00 13.00 0.26
CA MET A 133 -6.65 13.20 1.67
C MET A 133 -7.35 12.17 2.57
N ALA A 134 -8.65 11.97 2.38
CA ALA A 134 -9.43 11.02 3.16
C ALA A 134 -8.98 9.56 2.96
N VAL A 135 -8.82 9.11 1.71
CA VAL A 135 -8.41 7.71 1.43
C VAL A 135 -7.01 7.42 2.00
N TRP A 136 -6.08 8.37 1.95
CA TRP A 136 -4.76 8.20 2.57
C TRP A 136 -4.79 8.23 4.09
N ASP A 137 -5.60 9.12 4.67
CA ASP A 137 -5.84 9.15 6.11
C ASP A 137 -6.45 7.82 6.57
N TRP A 138 -7.50 7.33 5.93
CA TRP A 138 -8.16 6.07 6.27
C TRP A 138 -7.22 4.86 6.15
N LYS A 139 -6.48 4.73 5.04
CA LYS A 139 -5.45 3.69 4.85
C LYS A 139 -4.47 3.63 6.04
N THR A 140 -4.14 4.77 6.62
CA THR A 140 -3.11 4.87 7.67
C THR A 140 -3.73 4.76 9.05
N ARG A 141 -4.76 5.54 9.33
CA ARG A 141 -5.36 5.70 10.66
C ARG A 141 -6.23 4.50 11.06
N ILE A 142 -6.90 3.81 10.13
CA ILE A 142 -7.72 2.64 10.47
C ILE A 142 -6.89 1.53 11.15
N PRO A 143 -5.81 0.99 10.53
CA PRO A 143 -5.02 -0.07 11.15
C PRO A 143 -4.19 0.41 12.36
N GLN A 144 -4.00 1.73 12.51
CA GLN A 144 -3.41 2.32 13.72
C GLN A 144 -4.40 2.38 14.88
N THR A 145 -5.67 2.68 14.59
CA THR A 145 -6.73 2.83 15.60
C THR A 145 -7.27 1.47 16.03
N TYR A 146 -7.38 0.53 15.09
CA TYR A 146 -7.96 -0.80 15.31
C TYR A 146 -6.99 -1.92 14.88
N PRO A 147 -5.78 -2.01 15.47
CA PRO A 147 -4.77 -2.99 15.05
C PRO A 147 -5.21 -4.45 15.25
N GLU A 148 -6.09 -4.70 16.22
CA GLU A 148 -6.64 -6.04 16.47
C GLU A 148 -7.79 -6.42 15.52
N ALA A 149 -8.41 -5.43 14.86
CA ALA A 149 -9.55 -5.67 13.97
C ALA A 149 -9.18 -5.55 12.49
N ILE A 150 -8.14 -4.79 12.15
CA ILE A 150 -7.77 -4.50 10.76
C ILE A 150 -6.27 -4.69 10.54
N PHE A 151 -5.96 -5.59 9.62
CA PHE A 151 -4.63 -5.75 9.04
C PHE A 151 -4.46 -4.83 7.81
N TYR A 152 -3.29 -4.23 7.66
CA TYR A 152 -2.89 -3.52 6.43
C TYR A 152 -1.75 -4.25 5.75
N GLY A 153 -1.94 -4.60 4.48
CA GLY A 153 -0.95 -5.36 3.72
C GLY A 153 -1.17 -5.32 2.22
N LYS A 154 -0.74 -6.36 1.53
CA LYS A 154 -0.90 -6.51 0.08
C LYS A 154 -1.43 -7.89 -0.27
N VAL A 155 -2.31 -7.94 -1.26
CA VAL A 155 -2.84 -9.19 -1.86
C VAL A 155 -2.04 -9.58 -3.11
N PRO A 156 -2.22 -10.79 -3.66
CA PRO A 156 -1.67 -11.15 -4.98
C PRO A 156 -1.98 -10.08 -6.03
N GLY A 157 -0.99 -9.79 -6.89
CA GLY A 157 -1.01 -8.61 -7.78
C GLY A 157 -0.38 -7.35 -7.18
N GLY A 158 -0.29 -7.27 -5.85
CA GLY A 158 0.43 -6.22 -5.12
C GLY A 158 -0.41 -5.00 -4.74
N ASP A 159 -1.73 -5.11 -4.89
CA ASP A 159 -2.69 -4.09 -4.45
C ASP A 159 -2.63 -3.96 -2.93
N ALA A 160 -2.55 -2.71 -2.44
CA ALA A 160 -2.59 -2.43 -1.01
C ALA A 160 -4.02 -2.58 -0.49
N VAL A 161 -4.18 -3.28 0.63
CA VAL A 161 -5.48 -3.59 1.22
C VAL A 161 -5.54 -3.27 2.70
N LEU A 162 -6.74 -2.93 3.15
CA LEU A 162 -7.19 -3.12 4.51
C LEU A 162 -8.00 -4.42 4.56
N MET A 163 -7.71 -5.26 5.55
CA MET A 163 -8.30 -6.58 5.69
C MET A 163 -8.80 -6.77 7.11
N GLU A 164 -10.00 -7.32 7.25
CA GLU A 164 -10.53 -7.72 8.54
C GLU A 164 -9.64 -8.80 9.17
N MET A 165 -9.25 -8.63 10.43
CA MET A 165 -8.18 -9.41 11.07
C MET A 165 -8.53 -10.89 11.16
N GLN A 166 -9.77 -11.26 11.48
CA GLN A 166 -10.16 -12.67 11.53
C GLN A 166 -10.06 -13.32 10.15
N HIS A 167 -10.54 -12.65 9.10
CA HIS A 167 -10.36 -13.12 7.73
C HIS A 167 -8.89 -13.24 7.34
N PHE A 168 -8.05 -12.27 7.74
CA PHE A 168 -6.60 -12.35 7.54
C PHE A 168 -6.03 -13.64 8.16
N ARG A 169 -6.35 -13.89 9.43
CA ARG A 169 -5.85 -15.03 10.20
C ARG A 169 -6.33 -16.38 9.68
N SER A 170 -7.63 -16.52 9.41
CA SER A 170 -8.23 -17.84 9.13
C SER A 170 -8.33 -18.18 7.65
N VAL A 171 -8.21 -17.19 6.75
CA VAL A 171 -8.38 -17.40 5.30
C VAL A 171 -7.17 -16.92 4.53
N HIS A 172 -6.80 -15.65 4.66
CA HIS A 172 -5.79 -15.06 3.77
C HIS A 172 -4.38 -15.59 4.06
N TYR A 173 -3.96 -15.60 5.33
CA TYR A 173 -2.62 -16.01 5.72
C TYR A 173 -2.32 -17.46 5.33
N PRO A 174 -3.15 -18.47 5.68
CA PRO A 174 -2.90 -19.86 5.29
C PRO A 174 -2.84 -20.07 3.77
N CYS A 175 -3.63 -19.31 3.00
CA CYS A 175 -3.68 -19.46 1.55
C CYS A 175 -2.55 -18.73 0.79
N THR A 176 -1.92 -17.74 1.43
CA THR A 176 -1.04 -16.79 0.74
C THR A 176 0.39 -16.82 1.26
N PHE A 177 0.60 -17.23 2.51
CA PHE A 177 1.94 -17.32 3.08
C PHE A 177 2.82 -18.24 2.24
N GLN A 178 4.01 -17.74 1.92
CA GLN A 178 5.03 -18.50 1.22
C GLN A 178 6.34 -18.36 1.99
N PRO A 179 6.97 -19.46 2.42
CA PRO A 179 8.25 -19.41 3.12
C PRO A 179 9.30 -18.63 2.34
N VAL A 180 10.05 -17.77 3.00
CA VAL A 180 11.06 -16.90 2.35
C VAL A 180 12.05 -17.68 1.47
N ILE A 181 12.41 -18.92 1.83
CA ILE A 181 13.34 -19.76 1.08
C ILE A 181 12.83 -20.14 -0.32
N GLN A 182 11.51 -20.04 -0.55
CA GLN A 182 10.90 -20.30 -1.84
C GLN A 182 10.81 -19.04 -2.73
N LEU A 183 11.22 -17.87 -2.22
CA LEU A 183 11.30 -16.62 -2.98
C LEU A 183 12.65 -16.51 -3.69
N ASP A 184 12.78 -15.57 -4.63
CA ASP A 184 14.05 -15.31 -5.30
C ASP A 184 15.13 -14.79 -4.33
N SER A 185 16.40 -14.98 -4.70
CA SER A 185 17.55 -14.65 -3.86
C SER A 185 17.57 -13.19 -3.39
N LEU A 186 17.15 -12.24 -4.23
CA LEU A 186 17.10 -10.84 -3.84
C LEU A 186 16.01 -10.59 -2.78
N ALA A 187 14.84 -11.23 -2.88
CA ALA A 187 13.83 -11.18 -1.84
C ALA A 187 14.34 -11.79 -0.52
N GLN A 188 15.08 -12.90 -0.59
CA GLN A 188 15.72 -13.49 0.59
C GLN A 188 16.74 -12.53 1.23
N ASP A 189 17.59 -11.86 0.44
CA ASP A 189 18.55 -10.88 0.92
C ASP A 189 17.89 -9.65 1.56
N VAL A 190 16.82 -9.14 0.95
CA VAL A 190 16.01 -8.04 1.51
C VAL A 190 15.38 -8.47 2.84
N TYR A 191 14.83 -9.68 2.92
CA TYR A 191 14.28 -10.22 4.16
C TYR A 191 15.33 -10.33 5.25
N GLN A 192 16.52 -10.85 4.94
CA GLN A 192 17.62 -10.94 5.92
C GLN A 192 18.04 -9.56 6.40
N ALA A 193 18.09 -8.55 5.51
CA ALA A 193 18.39 -7.18 5.92
C ALA A 193 17.34 -6.61 6.88
N ILE A 194 16.05 -6.89 6.66
CA ILE A 194 14.95 -6.49 7.56
C ILE A 194 15.01 -7.26 8.89
N ARG A 195 15.24 -8.57 8.84
CA ARG A 195 15.29 -9.45 10.02
C ARG A 195 16.45 -9.10 10.97
N LEU A 196 17.59 -8.69 10.42
CA LEU A 196 18.74 -8.29 11.22
C LEU A 196 18.63 -6.86 11.76
N GLU A 197 18.06 -5.95 10.95
CA GLU A 197 17.96 -4.54 11.33
C GLU A 197 16.71 -3.90 10.68
N PRO A 198 15.55 -3.97 11.36
CA PRO A 198 14.32 -3.30 10.92
C PRO A 198 14.55 -1.82 10.64
N ALA A 199 13.99 -1.33 9.53
CA ALA A 199 14.28 0.01 9.06
C ALA A 199 13.20 0.57 8.13
N TYR A 200 13.27 1.89 7.92
CA TYR A 200 12.51 2.57 6.89
C TYR A 200 12.97 2.15 5.48
N THR A 201 12.05 2.23 4.50
CA THR A 201 12.33 1.88 3.09
C THR A 201 13.58 2.55 2.52
N GLY A 202 13.82 3.83 2.83
CA GLY A 202 14.96 4.61 2.30
C GLY A 202 16.32 4.05 2.70
N PRO A 203 16.66 4.04 4.01
CA PRO A 203 17.88 3.43 4.52
C PRO A 203 18.04 1.95 4.13
N LEU A 204 16.98 1.15 4.26
CA LEU A 204 16.99 -0.27 3.89
C LEU A 204 17.41 -0.47 2.43
N ARG A 205 16.78 0.26 1.51
CA ARG A 205 17.08 0.22 0.08
C ARG A 205 18.53 0.60 -0.20
N LYS A 206 19.04 1.66 0.42
CA LYS A 206 20.45 2.09 0.24
C LYS A 206 21.41 0.97 0.63
N ARG A 207 21.19 0.32 1.79
CA ARG A 207 22.05 -0.78 2.27
C ARG A 207 21.99 -1.99 1.34
N VAL A 208 20.79 -2.43 0.94
CA VAL A 208 20.64 -3.61 0.07
C VAL A 208 21.25 -3.37 -1.31
N ILE A 209 21.01 -2.20 -1.92
CA ILE A 209 21.61 -1.84 -3.21
C ILE A 209 23.14 -1.85 -3.12
N GLN A 210 23.71 -1.29 -2.04
CA GLN A 210 25.16 -1.28 -1.84
C GLN A 210 25.75 -2.69 -1.71
N ARG A 211 25.02 -3.62 -1.07
CA ARG A 211 25.48 -5.00 -0.85
C ARG A 211 25.31 -5.91 -2.07
N THR A 212 24.20 -5.76 -2.80
CA THR A 212 23.78 -6.71 -3.84
C THR A 212 23.94 -6.17 -5.26
N ALA A 213 24.28 -4.89 -5.40
CA ALA A 213 24.32 -4.16 -6.67
C ALA A 213 22.98 -4.18 -7.45
N CYS A 214 21.85 -4.47 -6.80
CA CYS A 214 20.55 -4.42 -7.44
C CYS A 214 20.12 -2.97 -7.75
N THR A 215 19.21 -2.80 -8.70
CA THR A 215 18.58 -1.50 -8.98
C THR A 215 17.47 -1.17 -7.98
N LYS A 216 17.03 0.09 -7.94
CA LYS A 216 15.83 0.52 -7.18
C LYS A 216 14.59 -0.30 -7.53
N SER A 217 14.36 -0.57 -8.82
CA SER A 217 13.18 -1.31 -9.28
C SER A 217 13.20 -2.77 -8.82
N GLN A 218 14.38 -3.41 -8.88
CA GLN A 218 14.56 -4.77 -8.38
C GLN A 218 14.33 -4.85 -6.87
N PHE A 219 14.88 -3.90 -6.09
CA PHE A 219 14.60 -3.80 -4.66
C PHE A 219 13.11 -3.61 -4.37
N ASP A 220 12.45 -2.64 -5.02
CA ASP A 220 11.03 -2.35 -4.80
C ASP A 220 10.16 -3.58 -5.16
N THR A 221 10.57 -4.37 -6.16
CA THR A 221 9.93 -5.63 -6.55
C THR A 221 10.13 -6.72 -5.48
N ALA A 222 11.35 -6.91 -4.98
CA ALA A 222 11.65 -7.86 -3.93
C ALA A 222 10.89 -7.53 -2.63
N LEU A 223 10.87 -6.25 -2.22
CA LEU A 223 10.10 -5.78 -1.07
C LEU A 223 8.59 -6.02 -1.24
N LYS A 224 8.06 -5.83 -2.46
CA LYS A 224 6.66 -6.14 -2.77
C LYS A 224 6.38 -7.64 -2.66
N LYS A 225 7.28 -8.51 -3.16
CA LYS A 225 7.14 -9.96 -3.03
C LYS A 225 7.10 -10.39 -1.56
N LEU A 226 7.94 -9.82 -0.71
CA LEU A 226 7.93 -10.11 0.74
C LEU A 226 6.63 -9.71 1.43
N GLN A 227 6.02 -8.59 1.02
CA GLN A 227 4.70 -8.18 1.54
C GLN A 227 3.58 -9.10 1.07
N VAL A 228 3.55 -9.46 -0.22
CA VAL A 228 2.51 -10.34 -0.79
C VAL A 228 2.62 -11.76 -0.24
N SER A 229 3.84 -12.26 -0.02
CA SER A 229 4.11 -13.58 0.58
C SER A 229 4.01 -13.60 2.10
N LEU A 230 3.63 -12.47 2.72
CA LEU A 230 3.40 -12.35 4.16
C LEU A 230 4.64 -12.63 5.03
N ASN A 231 5.84 -12.35 4.52
CA ASN A 231 7.10 -12.47 5.27
C ASN A 231 7.46 -11.20 6.06
N ILE A 232 6.97 -10.04 5.63
CA ILE A 232 7.17 -8.76 6.30
C ILE A 232 5.86 -7.98 6.41
N VAL A 233 5.82 -7.06 7.36
CA VAL A 233 4.68 -6.17 7.59
C VAL A 233 5.18 -4.74 7.84
N ARG A 234 4.36 -3.76 7.49
CA ARG A 234 4.60 -2.36 7.84
C ARG A 234 4.17 -2.15 9.29
N SER A 235 5.02 -1.50 10.09
CA SER A 235 4.62 -1.06 11.43
C SER A 235 3.42 -0.10 11.37
N ASN A 236 2.50 -0.26 12.32
CA ASN A 236 1.39 0.67 12.56
C ASN A 236 1.68 1.60 13.74
N ASP A 237 2.92 1.72 14.22
CA ASP A 237 3.24 2.69 15.27
C ASP A 237 3.04 4.13 14.73
N PRO A 238 2.14 4.95 15.32
CA PRO A 238 1.88 6.31 14.86
C PRO A 238 3.10 7.25 14.97
N LYS A 239 4.13 6.88 15.75
CA LYS A 239 5.40 7.63 15.82
C LYS A 239 6.25 7.46 14.55
N LEU A 240 6.01 6.40 13.79
CA LEU A 240 6.74 6.09 12.55
C LEU A 240 5.98 6.66 11.35
N LYS A 241 6.44 7.80 10.84
CA LYS A 241 5.75 8.56 9.77
C LYS A 241 5.87 7.95 8.36
N ASN A 242 6.80 7.02 8.18
CA ASN A 242 7.10 6.39 6.90
C ASN A 242 7.00 4.87 7.05
N ASP A 243 6.97 4.17 5.92
CA ASP A 243 6.97 2.71 5.89
C ASP A 243 8.23 2.16 6.59
N PHE A 244 8.03 1.63 7.79
CA PHE A 244 9.01 0.94 8.61
C PHE A 244 8.67 -0.56 8.58
N TRP A 245 9.64 -1.38 8.19
CA TRP A 245 9.40 -2.80 7.92
C TRP A 245 9.86 -3.67 9.07
N LEU A 246 9.00 -4.61 9.47
CA LEU A 246 9.24 -5.62 10.48
C LEU A 246 9.05 -7.01 9.87
N PRO A 247 9.78 -8.04 10.31
CA PRO A 247 9.42 -9.42 10.03
C PRO A 247 8.01 -9.74 10.52
N MET A 248 7.24 -10.52 9.76
CA MET A 248 5.87 -10.88 10.15
C MET A 248 5.83 -11.55 11.53
N ARG A 249 6.83 -12.40 11.82
CA ARG A 249 6.98 -13.11 13.11
C ARG A 249 7.17 -12.20 14.33
N GLU A 250 7.62 -10.96 14.15
CA GLU A 250 7.78 -10.02 15.26
C GLU A 250 6.45 -9.36 15.65
N VAL A 251 5.49 -9.31 14.73
CA VAL A 251 4.21 -8.63 14.94
C VAL A 251 3.06 -9.63 15.14
N HIS A 252 3.12 -10.78 14.48
CA HIS A 252 2.08 -11.81 14.47
C HIS A 252 2.67 -13.19 14.76
N LEU A 253 3.39 -13.31 15.88
CA LEU A 253 4.09 -14.54 16.26
C LEU A 253 3.15 -15.76 16.35
N ASP A 254 1.95 -15.55 16.88
CA ASP A 254 0.90 -16.56 17.02
C ASP A 254 0.47 -17.14 15.67
N LEU A 255 0.38 -16.31 14.63
CA LEU A 255 0.03 -16.76 13.28
C LEU A 255 1.17 -17.50 12.62
N VAL A 256 2.39 -16.96 12.72
CA VAL A 256 3.56 -17.57 12.07
C VAL A 256 3.84 -18.96 12.64
N GLN A 257 3.73 -19.15 13.96
CA GLN A 257 3.97 -20.45 14.61
C GLN A 257 3.01 -21.56 14.17
N LEU A 258 1.84 -21.21 13.63
CA LEU A 258 0.87 -22.20 13.14
C LEU A 258 1.21 -22.70 11.72
N HIS A 259 2.11 -22.04 11.00
CA HIS A 259 2.33 -22.23 9.56
C HIS A 259 3.80 -22.38 9.12
N GLU A 260 4.77 -21.92 9.93
CA GLU A 260 6.21 -22.21 9.77
C GLU A 260 6.60 -23.51 10.49
#